data_AF-A0A7J8GUC3-F1
#
_entry.id   AF-A0A7J8GUC3-F1
#
_cell.length_a   1.000
_cell.length_b   1.000
_cell.length_c   1.000
_cell.angle_alpha   90.00
_cell.angle_beta   90.00
_cell.angle_gamma   90.00
#
_symmetry.space_group_name_H-M   'P 1'
#
loop_
_entity.id
_entity.type
_entity.pdbx_description
1 polymer ?
#
loop_
_entity_poly.entity_id
_entity_poly.type
_entity_poly.pdbx_seq_one_letter_code
_entity_poly.pdbx_strand_id
1 'polypeptide(L)'
;MAPAADREGYWGPTTSTLDWCEENYAVTWYIAEFWNTVSNLIMIIPPIFGAIQSIKDGLEKRYIASYLALTVVGMGSWCFHMTLKYEMQLLDELPMIYSCCIFVYCMFECFKIKNSVNYHMLFTLVLFSLVVTTVYLKVKEPVFHQVILKNYYTFDCLTILSCLIFSFFW
;
A
#
# COMPACT_ATOMS: atom_id res chain seq x y z
N MET A 1 17.67 27.02 6.56
CA MET A 1 18.39 26.45 5.40
C MET A 1 17.64 26.88 4.16
N ALA A 2 18.32 27.46 3.17
CA ALA A 2 17.70 27.62 1.85
C ALA A 2 17.42 26.21 1.29
N PRO A 3 16.30 25.98 0.58
CA PRO A 3 16.10 24.70 -0.09
C PRO A 3 17.28 24.49 -1.05
N ALA A 4 17.94 23.33 -0.94
CA ALA A 4 18.91 22.93 -1.95
C ALA A 4 18.16 22.94 -3.28
N ALA A 5 18.64 23.70 -4.26
CA ALA A 5 18.02 23.71 -5.58
C ALA A 5 17.96 22.26 -6.09
N ASP A 6 16.80 21.85 -6.58
CA ASP A 6 16.61 20.52 -7.16
C ASP A 6 17.72 20.24 -8.16
N ARG A 7 18.51 19.21 -7.89
CA ARG A 7 19.56 18.79 -8.81
C ARG A 7 18.88 18.20 -10.03
N GLU A 8 19.33 18.59 -11.23
CA GLU A 8 18.84 17.96 -12.46
C GLU A 8 19.23 16.47 -12.44
N GLY A 9 18.21 15.62 -12.33
CA GLY A 9 18.38 14.17 -12.33
C GLY A 9 17.79 13.50 -13.57
N TYR A 10 18.05 12.20 -13.69
CA TYR A 10 17.78 11.41 -14.89
C TYR A 10 16.30 11.41 -15.33
N TRP A 11 15.36 11.38 -14.39
CA TRP A 11 13.92 11.26 -14.70
C TRP A 11 13.25 12.59 -15.06
N GLY A 12 13.99 13.71 -15.13
CA GLY A 12 13.45 15.04 -15.40
C GLY A 12 12.75 15.68 -14.19
N PRO A 13 11.96 16.75 -14.39
CA PRO A 13 11.43 17.57 -13.29
C PRO A 13 10.37 16.83 -12.47
N THR A 14 10.29 17.12 -11.18
CA THR A 14 9.26 16.57 -10.26
C THR A 14 7.86 17.01 -10.69
N THR A 15 6.93 16.05 -10.84
CA THR A 15 5.52 16.32 -11.20
C THR A 15 4.52 15.80 -10.17
N SER A 16 4.98 15.11 -9.13
CA SER A 16 4.16 14.65 -8.02
C SER A 16 3.55 15.81 -7.23
N THR A 17 2.45 15.54 -6.53
CA THR A 17 1.79 16.54 -5.68
C THR A 17 2.52 16.73 -4.35
N LEU A 18 3.44 15.84 -4.01
CA LEU A 18 4.29 15.90 -2.82
C LEU A 18 5.73 15.51 -3.16
N ASP A 19 6.65 16.11 -2.40
CA ASP A 19 8.07 15.82 -2.38
C ASP A 19 8.48 15.67 -0.91
N TRP A 20 9.30 14.67 -0.58
CA TRP A 20 9.61 14.40 0.83
C TRP A 20 10.85 15.18 1.27
N CYS A 21 11.28 14.92 2.50
CA CYS A 21 12.38 15.66 3.12
C CYS A 21 13.77 15.22 2.60
N GLU A 22 13.86 14.11 1.87
CA GLU A 22 15.14 13.62 1.35
C GLU A 22 15.61 14.49 0.18
N GLU A 23 16.90 14.83 0.12
CA GLU A 23 17.42 15.66 -0.98
C GLU A 23 17.42 14.89 -2.31
N ASN A 24 16.75 15.46 -3.32
CA ASN A 24 16.65 14.92 -4.66
C ASN A 24 18.03 14.72 -5.34
N TYR A 25 18.27 13.49 -5.78
CA TYR A 25 19.47 13.01 -6.46
C TYR A 25 20.78 13.26 -5.66
N ALA A 26 20.69 13.24 -4.32
CA ALA A 26 21.85 13.49 -3.46
C ALA A 26 22.92 12.39 -3.51
N VAL A 27 22.49 11.12 -3.61
CA VAL A 27 23.39 9.94 -3.63
C VAL A 27 23.76 9.53 -5.06
N THR A 28 22.80 9.54 -5.98
CA THR A 28 23.00 9.18 -7.39
C THR A 28 22.05 9.96 -8.29
N TRP A 29 22.48 10.26 -9.51
CA TRP A 29 21.67 10.97 -10.51
C TRP A 29 20.49 10.15 -11.08
N TYR A 30 20.39 8.85 -10.77
CA TYR A 30 19.41 7.92 -11.35
C TYR A 30 18.18 7.71 -10.46
N ILE A 31 18.32 7.93 -9.15
CA ILE A 31 17.28 7.71 -8.14
C ILE A 31 17.12 9.03 -7.39
N ALA A 32 15.92 9.61 -7.41
CA ALA A 32 15.66 10.90 -6.79
C ALA A 32 15.85 10.84 -5.26
N GLU A 33 15.07 10.04 -4.55
CA GLU A 33 15.21 9.87 -3.10
C GLU A 33 15.79 8.48 -2.79
N PHE A 34 17.11 8.40 -2.65
CA PHE A 34 17.83 7.12 -2.62
C PHE A 34 17.42 6.25 -1.43
N TRP A 35 17.42 6.80 -0.22
CA TRP A 35 17.12 6.06 1.00
C TRP A 35 15.65 5.70 1.09
N ASN A 36 14.75 6.61 0.73
CA ASN A 36 13.32 6.33 0.62
C ASN A 36 13.08 5.21 -0.41
N THR A 37 13.76 5.22 -1.55
CA THR A 37 13.63 4.17 -2.58
C THR A 37 14.11 2.81 -2.09
N VAL A 38 15.35 2.68 -1.60
CA VAL A 38 15.91 1.36 -1.24
C VAL A 38 15.27 0.77 0.01
N SER A 39 14.72 1.61 0.90
CA SER A 39 14.02 1.13 2.09
C SER A 39 12.81 0.23 1.73
N ASN A 40 12.20 0.44 0.56
CA ASN A 40 11.06 -0.34 0.07
C ASN A 40 11.36 -1.81 -0.22
N LEU A 41 12.64 -2.21 -0.27
CA LEU A 41 13.06 -3.62 -0.43
C LEU A 41 12.41 -4.53 0.62
N ILE A 42 12.20 -4.05 1.85
CA ILE A 42 11.55 -4.82 2.92
C ILE A 42 10.05 -5.08 2.67
N MET A 43 9.41 -4.26 1.84
CA MET A 43 8.01 -4.44 1.43
C MET A 43 7.88 -5.25 0.13
N ILE A 44 9.00 -5.53 -0.55
CA ILE A 44 9.01 -6.33 -1.78
C ILE A 44 9.48 -7.76 -1.48
N ILE A 45 10.67 -7.92 -0.91
CA ILE A 45 11.34 -9.22 -0.82
C ILE A 45 10.61 -10.17 0.16
N PRO A 46 10.42 -9.83 1.45
CA PRO A 46 9.73 -10.72 2.39
C PRO A 46 8.31 -11.10 1.96
N PRO A 47 7.46 -10.19 1.44
CA PRO A 47 6.11 -10.56 1.01
C PRO A 47 6.10 -11.51 -0.20
N ILE A 48 7.06 -11.40 -1.14
CA ILE A 48 7.21 -12.38 -2.23
C ILE A 48 7.51 -13.77 -1.65
N PHE A 49 8.45 -13.87 -0.70
CA PHE A 49 8.73 -15.14 -0.02
C PHE A 49 7.49 -15.67 0.72
N GLY A 50 6.74 -14.80 1.39
CA GLY A 50 5.48 -15.15 2.06
C GLY A 50 4.42 -15.68 1.09
N ALA A 51 4.27 -15.07 -0.09
CA ALA A 51 3.36 -15.55 -1.12
C ALA A 51 3.78 -16.93 -1.65
N ILE A 52 5.06 -17.13 -1.96
CA ILE A 52 5.59 -18.42 -2.43
C ILE A 52 5.37 -19.51 -1.37
N GLN A 53 5.67 -19.21 -0.11
CA GLN A 53 5.47 -20.13 1.00
C GLN A 53 3.99 -20.47 1.18
N SER A 54 3.10 -19.48 1.12
CA SER A 54 1.65 -19.67 1.22
C SER A 54 1.09 -20.59 0.13
N ILE A 55 1.64 -20.51 -1.09
CA ILE A 55 1.28 -21.42 -2.19
C ILE A 55 1.76 -22.84 -1.89
N LYS A 56 2.99 -23.00 -1.41
CA LYS A 56 3.57 -24.32 -1.07
C LYS A 56 2.81 -25.01 0.05
N ASP A 57 2.37 -24.25 1.05
CA ASP A 57 1.63 -24.75 2.21
C ASP A 57 0.14 -24.95 1.93
N GLY A 58 -0.33 -24.62 0.72
CA GLY A 58 -1.73 -24.79 0.31
C GLY A 58 -2.69 -23.86 1.07
N LEU A 59 -2.23 -22.68 1.47
CA LEU A 59 -3.07 -21.67 2.13
C LEU A 59 -4.12 -21.10 1.18
N GLU A 60 -5.17 -20.52 1.77
CA GLU A 60 -6.26 -19.93 1.00
C GLU A 60 -5.77 -18.76 0.13
N LYS A 61 -6.35 -18.63 -1.06
CA LYS A 61 -5.96 -17.62 -2.07
C LYS A 61 -5.97 -16.18 -1.54
N ARG A 62 -6.82 -15.89 -0.57
CA ARG A 62 -6.91 -14.57 0.08
C ARG A 62 -5.61 -14.16 0.79
N TYR A 63 -4.91 -15.11 1.41
CA TYR A 63 -3.63 -14.84 2.08
C TYR A 63 -2.48 -14.69 1.08
N ILE A 64 -2.53 -15.44 -0.04
CA ILE A 64 -1.59 -15.25 -1.14
C ILE A 64 -1.78 -13.85 -1.75
N ALA A 65 -3.03 -13.46 -2.00
CA ALA A 65 -3.37 -12.14 -2.53
C ALA A 65 -2.92 -11.01 -1.59
N SER A 66 -3.01 -11.18 -0.27
CA SER A 66 -2.56 -10.16 0.68
C SER A 66 -1.04 -9.95 0.66
N TYR A 67 -0.25 -11.02 0.52
CA TYR A 67 1.20 -10.91 0.34
C TYR A 67 1.57 -10.21 -0.96
N LEU A 68 0.94 -10.61 -2.08
CA LEU A 68 1.17 -9.99 -3.38
C LEU A 68 0.75 -8.51 -3.41
N ALA A 69 -0.36 -8.16 -2.75
CA ALA A 69 -0.80 -6.78 -2.65
C ALA A 69 0.23 -5.90 -1.93
N LEU A 70 0.85 -6.41 -0.85
CA LEU A 70 1.93 -5.70 -0.15
C LEU A 70 3.18 -5.55 -1.03
N THR A 71 3.52 -6.55 -1.85
CA THR A 71 4.59 -6.44 -2.85
C THR A 71 4.29 -5.32 -3.85
N VAL A 72 3.04 -5.20 -4.33
CA VAL A 72 2.64 -4.13 -5.25
C VAL A 72 2.78 -2.76 -4.61
N VAL A 73 2.40 -2.60 -3.33
CA VAL A 73 2.64 -1.36 -2.57
C VAL A 73 4.14 -1.02 -2.53
N GLY A 74 4.99 -1.98 -2.15
CA GLY A 74 6.44 -1.76 -2.10
C GLY A 74 7.06 -1.40 -3.46
N MET A 75 6.61 -2.03 -4.55
CA MET A 75 7.04 -1.69 -5.90
C MET A 75 6.56 -0.30 -6.34
N GLY A 76 5.32 0.05 -6.01
CA GLY A 76 4.76 1.38 -6.26
C GLY A 76 5.56 2.48 -5.58
N SER A 77 5.81 2.30 -4.28
CA SER A 77 6.62 3.23 -3.47
C SER A 77 8.05 3.35 -4.00
N TRP A 78 8.68 2.24 -4.38
CA TRP A 78 10.00 2.28 -5.03
C TRP A 78 9.96 3.13 -6.30
N CYS A 79 9.01 2.86 -7.21
CA CYS A 79 8.89 3.62 -8.46
C CYS A 79 8.61 5.10 -8.21
N PHE A 80 7.80 5.43 -7.20
CA PHE A 80 7.50 6.80 -6.85
C PHE A 80 8.73 7.54 -6.34
N HIS A 81 9.39 7.05 -5.29
CA HIS A 81 10.58 7.70 -4.72
C HIS A 81 11.78 7.74 -5.68
N MET A 82 11.84 6.82 -6.65
CA MET A 82 12.86 6.84 -7.68
C MET A 82 12.65 7.97 -8.69
N THR A 83 11.40 8.33 -9.00
CA THR A 83 11.06 9.15 -10.17
C THR A 83 10.37 10.49 -9.85
N LEU A 84 9.69 10.59 -8.71
CA LEU A 84 8.85 11.70 -8.27
C LEU A 84 7.84 12.18 -9.32
N LYS A 85 7.22 11.20 -10.01
CA LYS A 85 6.17 11.44 -11.01
C LYS A 85 4.81 11.18 -10.44
N TYR A 86 3.83 11.98 -10.84
CA TYR A 86 2.43 11.82 -10.43
C TYR A 86 1.87 10.43 -10.78
N GLU A 87 2.24 9.88 -11.93
CA GLU A 87 1.80 8.56 -12.36
C GLU A 87 2.31 7.45 -11.43
N MET A 88 3.55 7.59 -10.94
CA MET A 88 4.15 6.64 -10.01
C MET A 88 3.66 6.88 -8.58
N GLN A 89 3.33 8.13 -8.21
CA GLN A 89 2.65 8.44 -6.96
C GLN A 89 1.30 7.72 -6.86
N LEU A 90 0.52 7.69 -7.95
CA LEU A 90 -0.73 6.91 -8.00
C LEU A 90 -0.46 5.41 -7.82
N LEU A 91 0.66 4.90 -8.34
CA LEU A 91 1.07 3.51 -8.19
C LEU A 91 1.53 3.16 -6.77
N ASP A 92 1.98 4.15 -5.98
CA ASP A 92 2.27 3.98 -4.56
C ASP A 92 0.98 4.04 -3.72
N GLU A 93 0.24 5.14 -3.84
CA GLU A 93 -0.86 5.48 -2.95
C GLU A 93 -2.12 4.61 -3.18
N LEU A 94 -2.51 4.34 -4.44
CA LEU A 94 -3.76 3.60 -4.69
C LEU A 94 -3.67 2.12 -4.26
N PRO A 95 -2.57 1.38 -4.52
CA PRO A 95 -2.43 0.02 -4.01
C PRO A 95 -2.48 -0.10 -2.49
N MET A 96 -2.12 0.93 -1.73
CA MET A 96 -2.30 0.91 -0.27
C MET A 96 -3.77 0.71 0.10
N ILE A 97 -4.70 1.42 -0.56
CA ILE A 97 -6.16 1.27 -0.33
C ILE A 97 -6.63 -0.15 -0.70
N TYR A 98 -6.17 -0.66 -1.84
CA TYR A 98 -6.56 -1.99 -2.32
C TYR A 98 -6.04 -3.10 -1.40
N SER A 99 -4.80 -2.99 -0.93
CA SER A 99 -4.22 -3.93 0.03
C SER A 99 -4.96 -3.91 1.36
N CYS A 100 -5.31 -2.74 1.90
CA CYS A 100 -6.17 -2.61 3.08
C CYS A 100 -7.52 -3.30 2.89
N CYS A 101 -8.17 -3.13 1.73
CA CYS A 101 -9.43 -3.83 1.45
C CYS A 101 -9.26 -5.36 1.50
N ILE A 102 -8.17 -5.89 0.95
CA ILE A 102 -7.86 -7.33 1.01
C ILE A 102 -7.62 -7.77 2.46
N PHE A 103 -6.87 -7.00 3.27
CA PHE A 103 -6.64 -7.31 4.68
C PHE A 103 -7.94 -7.31 5.49
N VAL A 104 -8.80 -6.29 5.30
CA VAL A 104 -10.14 -6.24 5.91
C VAL A 104 -10.94 -7.49 5.54
N TYR A 105 -10.97 -7.88 4.26
CA TYR A 105 -11.65 -9.11 3.83
C TYR A 105 -11.10 -10.36 4.53
N CYS A 106 -9.77 -10.51 4.60
CA CYS A 106 -9.13 -11.62 5.29
C CYS A 106 -9.48 -11.66 6.79
N MET A 107 -9.55 -10.51 7.45
CA MET A 107 -9.85 -10.39 8.88
C MET A 107 -11.29 -10.76 9.22
N PHE A 108 -12.27 -10.29 8.45
CA PHE A 108 -13.68 -10.62 8.71
C PHE A 108 -14.03 -12.07 8.38
N GLU A 109 -13.34 -12.65 7.40
CA GLU A 109 -13.61 -14.00 6.93
C GLU A 109 -12.72 -15.05 7.61
N CYS A 110 -11.88 -14.68 8.59
CA CYS A 110 -10.93 -15.61 9.24
C CYS A 110 -11.63 -16.69 10.09
N PHE A 111 -12.79 -16.38 10.68
CA PHE A 111 -13.61 -17.32 11.47
C PHE A 111 -14.75 -17.97 10.66
N LYS A 112 -14.78 -17.77 9.33
CA LYS A 112 -15.80 -18.34 8.45
C LYS A 112 -15.39 -19.72 7.94
N ILE A 113 -16.37 -20.46 7.41
CA ILE A 113 -16.16 -21.79 6.86
C ILE A 113 -15.20 -21.71 5.67
N LYS A 114 -14.22 -22.62 5.64
CA LYS A 114 -13.26 -22.74 4.53
C LYS A 114 -13.98 -22.86 3.19
N ASN A 115 -13.44 -22.22 2.15
CA ASN A 115 -14.00 -22.19 0.79
C ASN A 115 -15.39 -21.53 0.65
N SER A 116 -15.81 -20.72 1.63
CA SER A 116 -16.96 -19.82 1.45
C SER A 116 -16.49 -18.43 0.98
N VAL A 117 -17.28 -17.79 0.11
CA VAL A 117 -16.98 -16.44 -0.41
C VAL A 117 -18.13 -15.52 -0.04
N ASN A 118 -17.81 -14.43 0.65
CA ASN A 118 -18.77 -13.40 1.02
C ASN A 118 -18.84 -12.33 -0.07
N TYR A 119 -19.69 -12.57 -1.07
CA TYR A 119 -19.87 -11.66 -2.21
C TYR A 119 -20.36 -10.27 -1.79
N HIS A 120 -21.18 -10.16 -0.74
CA HIS A 120 -21.66 -8.88 -0.24
C HIS A 120 -20.50 -8.02 0.26
N MET A 121 -19.63 -8.60 1.10
CA MET A 121 -18.45 -7.91 1.59
C MET A 121 -17.48 -7.56 0.45
N LEU A 122 -17.23 -8.51 -0.46
CA LEU A 122 -16.36 -8.29 -1.61
C LEU A 122 -16.84 -7.12 -2.48
N PHE A 123 -18.13 -7.10 -2.83
CA PHE A 123 -18.72 -6.02 -3.61
C PHE A 123 -18.64 -4.67 -2.88
N THR A 124 -18.88 -4.67 -1.57
CA THR A 124 -18.81 -3.45 -0.75
C THR A 124 -17.40 -2.85 -0.75
N LEU A 125 -16.37 -3.68 -0.58
CA LEU A 125 -14.97 -3.25 -0.58
C LEU A 125 -14.51 -2.78 -1.96
N VAL A 126 -14.92 -3.45 -3.03
CA VAL A 126 -14.61 -3.04 -4.41
C VAL A 126 -15.29 -1.72 -4.75
N LEU A 127 -16.57 -1.56 -4.40
CA LEU A 127 -17.29 -0.31 -4.63
C LEU A 127 -16.65 0.85 -3.85
N PHE A 128 -16.31 0.61 -2.59
CA PHE A 128 -15.61 1.59 -1.77
C PHE A 128 -14.28 2.03 -2.40
N SER A 129 -13.42 1.08 -2.80
CA SER A 129 -12.11 1.41 -3.36
C SER A 129 -12.24 2.17 -4.68
N LEU A 130 -13.21 1.83 -5.53
CA LEU A 130 -13.51 2.57 -6.75
C LEU A 130 -13.96 4.02 -6.47
N VAL A 131 -14.78 4.24 -5.44
CA VAL A 131 -15.20 5.59 -5.04
C VAL A 131 -14.00 6.40 -4.57
N VAL A 132 -13.17 5.84 -3.69
CA VAL A 132 -11.96 6.51 -3.19
C VAL A 132 -11.02 6.86 -4.33
N THR A 133 -10.73 5.93 -5.23
CA THR A 133 -9.88 6.16 -6.40
C THR A 133 -10.44 7.26 -7.30
N THR A 134 -11.75 7.24 -7.57
CA THR A 134 -12.39 8.24 -8.43
C THR A 134 -12.32 9.65 -7.82
N VAL A 135 -12.58 9.77 -6.51
CA VAL A 135 -12.48 11.05 -5.80
C VAL A 135 -11.03 11.52 -5.79
N TYR A 136 -10.09 10.62 -5.51
CA TYR A 136 -8.67 10.97 -5.42
C TYR A 136 -8.11 11.48 -6.75
N LEU A 137 -8.44 10.84 -7.87
CA LEU A 137 -8.02 11.27 -9.21
C LEU A 137 -8.59 12.63 -9.62
N LYS A 138 -9.77 13.02 -9.08
CA LYS A 138 -10.42 14.30 -9.37
C LYS A 138 -9.91 15.43 -8.49
N VAL A 139 -9.75 15.17 -7.20
CA VAL A 139 -9.44 16.20 -6.19
C VAL A 139 -7.93 16.38 -6.03
N LYS A 140 -7.13 15.32 -6.23
CA LYS A 140 -5.66 15.33 -6.16
C LYS A 140 -5.07 15.88 -4.85
N GLU A 141 -5.83 15.80 -3.77
CA GLU A 141 -5.42 16.23 -2.44
C GLU A 141 -4.85 15.06 -1.64
N PRO A 142 -3.52 15.00 -1.36
CA PRO A 142 -2.91 13.86 -0.68
C PRO A 142 -3.43 13.68 0.75
N VAL A 143 -3.89 14.76 1.40
CA VAL A 143 -4.50 14.71 2.74
C VAL A 143 -5.77 13.84 2.75
N PHE A 144 -6.56 13.86 1.67
CA PHE A 144 -7.74 13.00 1.57
C PHE A 144 -7.36 11.52 1.65
N HIS A 145 -6.34 11.12 0.89
CA HIS A 145 -5.83 9.75 0.89
C HIS A 145 -5.28 9.34 2.27
N GLN A 146 -4.49 10.20 2.90
CA GLN A 146 -3.93 9.96 4.24
C GLN A 146 -5.00 9.76 5.31
N VAL A 147 -6.07 10.58 5.29
CA VAL A 147 -7.19 10.44 6.24
C VAL A 147 -7.90 9.12 6.05
N ILE A 148 -8.17 8.72 4.81
CA ILE A 148 -8.81 7.43 4.50
C ILE A 148 -7.94 6.27 5.00
N LEU A 149 -6.64 6.26 4.68
CA LEU A 149 -5.72 5.22 5.15
C LEU A 149 -5.62 5.16 6.67
N LYS A 150 -5.52 6.30 7.36
CA LYS A 150 -5.46 6.33 8.82
C LYS A 150 -6.69 5.70 9.46
N ASN A 151 -7.87 5.96 8.90
CA ASN A 151 -9.12 5.35 9.36
C ASN A 151 -9.10 3.83 9.13
N TYR A 152 -8.58 3.34 8.00
CA TYR A 152 -8.38 1.91 7.75
C TYR A 152 -7.50 1.24 8.80
N TYR A 153 -6.30 1.75 9.03
CA TYR A 153 -5.38 1.16 10.01
C TYR A 153 -5.98 1.15 11.43
N THR A 154 -6.73 2.19 11.79
CA THR A 154 -7.41 2.25 13.08
C THR A 154 -8.49 1.17 13.17
N PHE A 155 -9.30 1.00 12.12
CA PHE A 155 -10.34 -0.02 12.06
C PHE A 155 -9.77 -1.45 12.08
N ASP A 156 -8.70 -1.70 11.31
CA ASP A 156 -8.01 -2.99 11.30
C ASP A 156 -7.41 -3.31 12.67
N CYS A 157 -6.78 -2.32 13.33
CA CYS A 157 -6.22 -2.50 14.67
C CYS A 157 -7.30 -2.84 15.71
N LEU A 158 -8.44 -2.15 15.67
CA LEU A 158 -9.59 -2.44 16.54
C LEU A 158 -10.17 -3.84 16.26
N THR A 159 -10.25 -4.23 14.99
CA THR A 159 -10.74 -5.55 14.59
C THR A 159 -9.79 -6.65 15.08
N ILE A 160 -8.49 -6.50 14.87
CA ILE A 160 -7.47 -7.43 15.38
C ILE A 160 -7.56 -7.55 16.91
N LEU A 161 -7.64 -6.42 17.62
CA LEU A 161 -7.77 -6.42 19.08
C LEU A 161 -9.04 -7.18 19.51
N SER A 162 -10.17 -6.95 18.84
CA SER A 162 -11.40 -7.67 19.15
C SER A 162 -11.26 -9.18 18.92
N CYS A 163 -10.69 -9.60 17.78
CA CYS A 163 -10.44 -11.01 17.47
C CYS A 163 -9.52 -11.67 18.50
N LEU A 164 -8.45 -10.98 18.90
CA LEU A 164 -7.53 -11.46 19.94
C LEU A 164 -8.24 -11.66 21.28
N ILE A 165 -9.02 -10.66 21.72
CA ILE A 165 -9.81 -10.75 22.96
C ILE A 165 -10.73 -11.97 22.90
N PHE A 166 -11.50 -12.16 21.82
CA PHE A 166 -12.39 -13.31 21.67
C PHE A 166 -11.63 -14.66 21.67
N SER A 167 -10.42 -14.72 21.12
CA SER A 167 -9.59 -15.93 21.17
C SER A 167 -8.99 -16.26 22.53
N PHE A 168 -8.93 -15.32 23.48
CA PHE A 168 -8.50 -15.59 24.87
C PHE A 168 -9.66 -16.03 25.78
N PHE A 169 -10.92 -15.92 25.34
CA PHE A 169 -12.10 -16.33 26.09
C PHE A 169 -12.63 -17.73 25.70
N TRP A 170 -11.82 -18.50 24.96
CA TRP A 170 -12.07 -19.90 24.59
C TRP A 170 -10.81 -20.73 24.84
#